data_AF-A0A6G1SBJ2-F1
#
_entry.id   AF-A0A6G1SBJ2-F1
#
_cell.length_a   1.000
_cell.length_b   1.000
_cell.length_c   1.000
_cell.angle_alpha   90.00
_cell.angle_beta   90.00
_cell.angle_gamma   90.00
#
_symmetry.space_group_name_H-M   'P 1'
#
loop_
_entity.id
_entity.type
_entity.pdbx_description
1 polymer ?
#
loop_
_entity_poly.entity_id
_entity_poly.type
_entity_poly.pdbx_seq_one_letter_code
_entity_poly.pdbx_strand_id
1 'polypeptide(L)'
;VYFRSVFTSVTTMGKPRGLRTARKHVNHRREQRWADKEYKKAHLGTRWKANPFGGASHAKGIVLEKVGVEAKQPNSAIRKCVRVQLIKNGKKITAFVPRDGCLNYIEENDEV
;
A
#
# COMPACT_ATOMS: atom_id res chain seq x y z
N VAL A 1 -47.64 -38.87 -7.35
CA VAL A 1 -46.34 -39.16 -8.01
C VAL A 1 -45.64 -37.84 -8.26
N TYR A 2 -44.54 -37.57 -7.54
CA TYR A 2 -43.81 -36.30 -7.59
C TYR A 2 -43.18 -36.09 -8.98
N PHE A 3 -43.69 -35.12 -9.74
CA PHE A 3 -43.05 -34.66 -10.98
C PHE A 3 -41.89 -33.72 -10.62
N ARG A 4 -40.71 -34.30 -10.37
CA ARG A 4 -39.46 -33.54 -10.28
C ARG A 4 -39.12 -33.05 -11.69
N SER A 5 -39.45 -31.78 -12.00
CA SER A 5 -38.92 -31.13 -13.19
C SER A 5 -37.40 -31.02 -13.02
N VAL A 6 -36.67 -31.81 -13.78
CA VAL A 6 -35.22 -31.69 -13.91
C VAL A 6 -34.97 -30.41 -14.71
N PHE A 7 -34.84 -29.28 -14.01
CA PHE A 7 -34.32 -28.06 -14.62
C PHE A 7 -32.83 -28.31 -14.86
N THR A 8 -32.50 -28.76 -16.06
CA THR A 8 -31.13 -28.82 -16.56
C THR A 8 -30.57 -27.41 -16.48
N SER A 9 -29.70 -27.17 -15.51
CA SER A 9 -28.97 -25.91 -15.39
C SER A 9 -27.99 -25.83 -16.55
N VAL A 10 -28.44 -25.25 -17.66
CA VAL A 10 -27.56 -24.74 -18.71
C VAL A 10 -26.59 -23.79 -17.99
N THR A 11 -25.33 -24.19 -17.88
CA THR A 11 -24.24 -23.35 -17.38
C THR A 11 -23.97 -22.26 -18.40
N THR A 12 -24.89 -21.29 -18.46
CA THR A 12 -24.65 -20.02 -19.15
C THR A 12 -23.52 -19.31 -18.40
N MET A 13 -22.32 -19.29 -19.00
CA MET A 13 -21.20 -18.53 -18.46
C MET A 13 -21.59 -17.06 -18.36
N GLY A 14 -21.70 -16.53 -17.13
CA GLY A 14 -21.96 -15.12 -16.89
C GLY A 14 -22.82 -14.81 -15.66
N LYS A 15 -23.16 -13.52 -15.51
CA LYS A 15 -24.04 -13.03 -14.45
C LYS A 15 -25.49 -13.46 -14.72
N PRO A 16 -26.29 -13.76 -13.69
CA PRO A 16 -27.70 -14.12 -13.86
C PRO A 16 -28.48 -12.97 -14.53
N ARG A 17 -29.48 -13.25 -15.37
CA ARG A 17 -30.24 -12.23 -16.12
C ARG A 17 -31.73 -12.15 -15.76
N GLY A 18 -32.15 -12.78 -14.67
CA GLY A 18 -33.56 -12.87 -14.28
C GLY A 18 -34.07 -11.62 -13.54
N LEU A 19 -35.36 -11.33 -13.63
CA LEU A 19 -35.99 -10.15 -13.00
C LEU A 19 -35.81 -10.09 -11.46
N ARG A 20 -35.62 -11.24 -10.80
CA ARG A 20 -35.45 -11.36 -9.33
C ARG A 20 -34.02 -11.71 -8.90
N THR A 21 -32.99 -11.33 -9.67
CA THR A 21 -31.58 -11.73 -9.40
C THR A 21 -30.71 -10.64 -8.76
N ALA A 22 -31.31 -9.52 -8.33
CA ALA A 22 -30.59 -8.37 -7.76
C ALA A 22 -29.64 -8.73 -6.61
N ARG A 23 -30.08 -9.58 -5.65
CA ARG A 23 -29.25 -10.02 -4.51
C ARG A 23 -27.95 -10.69 -4.97
N LYS A 24 -28.02 -11.56 -5.98
CA LYS A 24 -26.85 -12.27 -6.52
C LYS A 24 -25.88 -11.29 -7.20
N HIS A 25 -26.38 -10.27 -7.91
CA HIS A 25 -25.52 -9.23 -8.49
C HIS A 25 -24.79 -8.40 -7.43
N VAL A 26 -25.48 -8.02 -6.35
CA VAL A 26 -24.90 -7.24 -5.26
C VAL A 26 -23.80 -8.04 -4.56
N ASN A 27 -24.07 -9.28 -4.18
CA ASN A 27 -23.10 -10.14 -3.51
C ASN A 27 -21.89 -10.40 -4.41
N HIS A 28 -22.13 -10.74 -5.68
CA HIS A 28 -21.07 -10.95 -6.64
C HIS A 28 -20.19 -9.69 -6.82
N ARG A 29 -20.78 -8.48 -6.89
CA ARG A 29 -19.99 -7.25 -6.96
C ARG A 29 -19.21 -6.99 -5.68
N ARG A 30 -19.75 -7.29 -4.51
CA ARG A 30 -19.05 -7.16 -3.21
C ARG A 30 -17.83 -8.08 -3.15
N GLU A 31 -17.99 -9.34 -3.53
CA GLU A 31 -16.90 -10.32 -3.60
C GLU A 31 -15.81 -9.89 -4.59
N GLN A 32 -16.20 -9.52 -5.82
CA GLN A 32 -15.26 -9.09 -6.85
C GLN A 32 -14.54 -7.79 -6.50
N ARG A 33 -15.15 -6.90 -5.72
CA ARG A 33 -14.53 -5.64 -5.28
C ARG A 33 -13.31 -5.88 -4.39
N TRP A 34 -13.23 -7.02 -3.68
CA TRP A 34 -12.06 -7.34 -2.87
C TRP A 34 -10.82 -7.72 -3.70
N ALA A 35 -10.99 -8.06 -4.98
CA ALA A 35 -9.88 -8.28 -5.91
C ALA A 35 -9.22 -6.95 -6.35
N ASP A 36 -9.93 -5.83 -6.23
CA ASP A 36 -9.38 -4.51 -6.49
C ASP A 36 -8.39 -4.13 -5.37
N LYS A 37 -7.15 -3.87 -5.77
CA LYS A 37 -6.04 -3.54 -4.86
C LYS A 37 -6.28 -2.24 -4.10
N GLU A 38 -6.87 -1.24 -4.74
CA GLU A 38 -7.12 0.06 -4.10
C GLU A 38 -8.23 -0.07 -3.05
N TYR A 39 -9.32 -0.74 -3.43
CA TYR A 39 -10.41 -1.03 -2.49
C TYR A 39 -9.91 -1.85 -1.30
N LYS A 40 -9.14 -2.91 -1.55
CA LYS A 40 -8.54 -3.73 -0.49
C LYS A 40 -7.64 -2.90 0.43
N LYS A 41 -6.77 -2.05 -0.12
CA LYS A 41 -5.85 -1.22 0.68
C LYS A 41 -6.59 -0.19 1.56
N ALA A 42 -7.69 0.37 1.07
CA ALA A 42 -8.52 1.29 1.83
C ALA A 42 -9.29 0.61 2.98
N HIS A 43 -9.80 -0.61 2.76
CA HIS A 43 -10.70 -1.30 3.70
C HIS A 43 -10.00 -2.27 4.67
N LEU A 44 -8.78 -2.74 4.36
CA LEU A 44 -8.04 -3.70 5.19
C LEU A 44 -7.28 -3.03 6.36
N GLY A 45 -7.32 -1.70 6.48
CA GLY A 45 -6.63 -0.94 7.53
C GLY A 45 -5.10 -0.98 7.46
N THR A 46 -4.52 -1.70 6.50
CA THR A 46 -3.07 -1.82 6.28
C THR A 46 -2.38 -0.47 6.10
N ARG A 47 -3.09 0.50 5.50
CA ARG A 47 -2.63 1.89 5.33
C ARG A 47 -2.20 2.53 6.66
N TRP A 48 -2.87 2.22 7.76
CA TRP A 48 -2.62 2.82 9.07
C TRP A 48 -1.58 2.05 9.88
N LYS A 49 -1.59 0.71 9.78
CA LYS A 49 -0.69 -0.15 10.55
C LYS A 49 0.72 -0.21 9.97
N ALA A 50 0.84 -0.35 8.64
CA ALA A 50 2.13 -0.58 7.98
C ALA A 50 2.86 0.72 7.64
N ASN A 51 2.15 1.82 7.41
CA ASN A 51 2.79 3.08 7.01
C ASN A 51 3.56 3.70 8.19
N PRO A 52 4.88 3.96 8.08
CA PRO A 52 5.63 4.65 9.13
C PRO A 52 5.10 6.06 9.44
N PHE A 53 4.47 6.73 8.47
CA PHE A 53 3.89 8.05 8.65
C PHE A 53 2.46 8.04 9.24
N GLY A 54 1.84 6.86 9.43
CA GLY A 54 0.50 6.76 10.01
C GLY A 54 -0.59 7.49 9.21
N GLY A 55 -0.37 7.69 7.90
CA GLY A 55 -1.32 8.38 7.01
C GLY A 55 -1.13 9.89 6.86
N ALA A 56 -0.22 10.50 7.61
CA ALA A 56 0.20 11.89 7.39
C ALA A 56 1.05 12.03 6.12
N SER A 57 1.08 13.24 5.54
CA SER A 57 1.92 13.56 4.37
C SER A 57 3.39 13.68 4.74
N HIS A 58 3.69 14.29 5.89
CA HIS A 58 5.05 14.53 6.38
C HIS A 58 5.18 14.14 7.86
N ALA A 59 6.42 14.00 8.32
CA ALA A 59 6.73 13.83 9.73
C ALA A 59 8.13 14.34 10.04
N LYS A 60 8.27 14.82 11.26
CA LYS A 60 9.53 15.24 11.87
C LYS A 60 10.27 14.03 12.46
N GLY A 61 11.59 14.05 12.40
CA GLY A 61 12.46 13.01 12.92
C GLY A 61 13.82 13.53 13.36
N ILE A 62 14.57 12.66 14.03
CA ILE A 62 15.93 12.92 14.49
C ILE A 62 16.89 12.10 13.63
N VAL A 63 17.97 12.71 13.17
CA VAL A 63 19.02 12.05 12.41
C VAL A 63 19.84 11.14 13.31
N LEU A 64 20.03 9.89 12.88
CA LEU A 64 20.87 8.90 13.55
C LEU A 64 22.24 8.80 12.90
N GLU A 65 22.30 8.44 11.61
CA GLU A 65 23.54 8.16 10.89
C GLU A 65 23.40 8.53 9.41
N LYS A 66 24.53 8.85 8.78
CA LYS A 66 24.63 9.07 7.33
C LYS A 66 24.86 7.74 6.62
N VAL A 67 24.07 7.45 5.59
CA VAL A 67 24.12 6.17 4.85
C VAL A 67 24.25 6.42 3.35
N GLY A 68 25.20 5.74 2.71
CA GLY A 68 25.28 5.65 1.25
C GLY A 68 24.48 4.45 0.75
N VAL A 69 23.46 4.67 -0.07
CA VAL A 69 22.70 3.58 -0.71
C VAL A 69 23.16 3.41 -2.15
N GLU A 70 23.65 2.23 -2.49
CA GLU A 70 24.07 1.91 -3.86
C GLU A 70 22.90 2.01 -4.85
N ALA A 71 23.19 2.54 -6.04
CA ALA A 71 22.23 2.52 -7.13
C ALA A 71 21.95 1.08 -7.59
N LYS A 72 20.72 0.82 -8.01
CA LYS A 72 20.41 -0.44 -8.71
C LYS A 72 21.11 -0.43 -10.06
N GLN A 73 21.69 -1.58 -10.44
CA GLN A 73 22.20 -1.84 -11.78
C GLN A 73 21.17 -1.39 -12.83
N PRO A 74 21.55 -0.71 -13.93
CA PRO A 74 22.88 -0.61 -14.56
C PRO A 74 23.73 0.62 -14.17
N ASN A 75 23.28 1.45 -13.24
CA ASN A 75 23.99 2.70 -12.91
C ASN A 75 25.05 2.48 -11.83
N SER A 76 26.17 3.21 -11.91
CA SER A 76 27.19 3.27 -10.86
C SER A 76 27.13 4.61 -10.15
N ALA A 77 26.46 4.65 -8.99
CA ALA A 77 26.36 5.84 -8.16
C ALA A 77 25.97 5.48 -6.72
N ILE A 78 26.42 6.30 -5.77
CA ILE A 78 26.01 6.22 -4.36
C ILE A 78 24.99 7.32 -4.09
N ARG A 79 23.78 6.95 -3.65
CA ARG A 79 22.74 7.90 -3.23
C ARG A 79 22.99 8.28 -1.77
N LYS A 80 23.24 9.57 -1.55
CA LYS A 80 23.43 10.16 -0.21
C LYS A 80 22.08 10.11 0.54
N CYS A 81 22.02 9.32 1.61
CA CYS A 81 20.83 9.13 2.43
C CYS A 81 21.16 9.34 3.91
N VAL A 82 20.12 9.51 4.71
CA VAL A 82 20.22 9.65 6.17
C VAL A 82 19.22 8.70 6.83
N ARG A 83 19.61 8.08 7.93
CA ARG A 83 18.71 7.32 8.80
C ARG A 83 18.06 8.26 9.78
N VAL A 84 16.74 8.28 9.78
CA VAL A 84 15.94 9.20 10.61
C VAL A 84 15.01 8.39 11.49
N GLN A 85 14.96 8.72 12.78
CA GLN A 85 13.97 8.19 13.71
C GLN A 85 12.81 9.17 13.83
N LEU A 86 11.60 8.74 13.48
CA LEU A 86 10.41 9.59 13.59
C LEU A 86 10.08 9.87 15.05
N ILE A 87 9.95 11.14 15.43
CA ILE A 87 9.64 11.54 16.82
C ILE A 87 8.29 10.97 17.26
N LYS A 88 7.29 11.01 16.38
CA LYS A 88 5.92 10.56 16.70
C LYS A 88 5.78 9.07 17.02
N ASN A 89 6.61 8.22 16.41
CA ASN A 89 6.41 6.76 16.41
C ASN A 89 7.65 5.98 16.85
N GLY A 90 8.82 6.61 16.98
CA GLY A 90 10.10 5.96 17.21
C GLY A 90 10.59 5.05 16.08
N LYS A 91 9.87 4.96 14.96
CA LYS A 91 10.23 4.12 13.81
C LYS A 91 11.42 4.73 13.07
N LYS A 92 12.41 3.89 12.74
CA LYS A 92 13.58 4.26 11.94
C LYS A 92 13.27 4.12 10.44
N ILE A 93 13.54 5.16 9.66
CA ILE A 93 13.36 5.21 8.21
C ILE A 93 14.65 5.69 7.53
N THR A 94 14.82 5.41 6.24
CA THR A 94 15.87 6.00 5.41
C THR A 94 15.27 7.12 4.56
N ALA A 95 15.84 8.31 4.65
CA ALA A 95 15.48 9.46 3.84
C ALA A 95 16.59 9.75 2.82
N PHE A 96 16.21 10.13 1.60
CA PHE A 96 17.15 10.56 0.57
C PHE A 96 17.41 12.06 0.70
N VAL A 97 18.68 12.48 0.63
CA VAL A 97 19.06 13.89 0.65
C VAL A 97 19.20 14.38 -0.80
N PRO A 98 18.33 15.29 -1.26
CA PRO A 98 18.37 15.78 -2.63
C PRO A 98 19.51 16.80 -2.84
N ARG A 99 19.92 16.97 -4.11
CA ARG A 99 20.97 17.89 -4.59
C ARG A 99 22.39 17.52 -4.12
N ASP A 100 23.39 18.11 -4.77
CA ASP A 100 24.79 17.86 -4.43
C ASP A 100 25.25 18.68 -3.21
N GLY A 101 26.23 18.18 -2.47
CA GLY A 101 26.78 18.82 -1.27
C GLY A 101 25.86 18.86 -0.04
N CYS A 102 24.57 18.57 -0.18
CA CYS A 102 23.59 18.77 0.91
C CYS A 102 23.79 17.87 2.14
N LEU A 103 24.56 16.79 2.03
CA LEU A 103 24.90 15.92 3.17
C LEU A 103 25.81 16.62 4.20
N ASN A 104 26.51 17.68 3.80
CA ASN A 104 27.41 18.42 4.67
C ASN A 104 26.65 19.33 5.66
N TYR A 105 25.40 19.69 5.35
CA TYR A 105 24.57 20.54 6.22
C TYR A 105 23.82 19.77 7.30
N ILE A 106 23.80 18.44 7.23
CA ILE A 106 23.06 17.60 8.16
C ILE A 106 24.06 16.97 9.12
N GLU A 107 23.86 17.17 10.43
CA GLU A 107 24.66 16.54 11.48
C GLU A 107 23.88 15.42 12.19
N GLU A 108 24.60 14.60 12.95
CA GLU A 108 23.97 13.58 13.78
C GLU A 108 23.20 14.25 14.93
N ASN A 109 22.03 13.71 15.26
CA ASN A 109 21.09 14.25 16.25
C ASN A 109 20.37 15.55 15.84
N ASP A 110 20.54 16.02 14.60
CA ASP A 110 19.77 17.16 14.08
C ASP A 110 18.30 16.78 13.84
N GLU A 111 17.42 17.78 13.88
CA GLU A 111 15.99 17.64 13.66
C GLU A 111 15.64 17.92 12.20
N VAL A 112 15.01 16.94 11.54
CA VAL A 112 14.67 16.98 10.11
C VAL A 112 13.22 16.58 9.80
#